data_AF-A0A925H8R3-F1
#
_entry.id   AF-A0A925H8R3-F1
#
_cell.length_a   1.000
_cell.length_b   1.000
_cell.length_c   1.000
_cell.angle_alpha   90.00
_cell.angle_beta   90.00
_cell.angle_gamma   90.00
#
_symmetry.space_group_name_H-M   'P 1'
#
loop_
_entity.id
_entity.type
_entity.pdbx_description
1 polymer ?
#
loop_
_entity_poly.entity_id
_entity_poly.type
_entity_poly.pdbx_seq_one_letter_code
_entity_poly.pdbx_strand_id
1 'polypeptide(L)'
;MALFAAVLGGAHEPRTLRAGGERDDSEKSAPPRRDVHNTESATFDKTGFNLTATTAALSVPTPIPSVRLNTADISNFIQIGNQPAQPGPTSVLLGDTDVGDVNGLYANDAGAAPGTNLDLFVEFQVMAFSVNGVDAGFRVIINDGVTRSAVVACLDINGQKVIALAAPGPANDIATYPLSVAHDWARPTTLKLRRWANGDAEILAINGVAPNPRLLLASQLVAGRTRAGASAEFGCLSVEGNCSAVVGQFYTEQPALTTLGPLDSYVFAAGGGSSSGGGLSLEGTLGETSAAVTQSGGAFTLDGGFWNAPEAPSPTPTPTPSPTPTPTPTPSPTPIPTPTPTPT
;
A
#
# COMPACT_ATOMS: atom_id res chain seq x y z
N MET A 1 50.44 74.82 -16.07
CA MET A 1 51.64 75.64 -15.80
C MET A 1 52.01 75.45 -14.34
N ALA A 2 53.31 75.32 -14.02
CA ALA A 2 53.88 74.87 -12.74
C ALA A 2 53.30 75.49 -11.46
N LEU A 3 53.30 74.74 -10.33
CA LEU A 3 53.77 75.12 -8.96
C LEU A 3 53.51 73.96 -7.96
N PHE A 4 54.53 73.47 -7.24
CA PHE A 4 54.80 73.64 -5.77
C PHE A 4 53.76 72.99 -4.83
N ALA A 5 54.05 72.39 -3.67
CA ALA A 5 55.25 72.28 -2.85
C ALA A 5 55.10 71.08 -1.89
N ALA A 6 56.24 70.55 -1.42
CA ALA A 6 56.31 69.74 -0.20
C ALA A 6 56.50 70.64 1.02
N VAL A 7 55.84 70.37 2.15
CA VAL A 7 56.35 70.68 3.50
C VAL A 7 55.82 69.64 4.50
N LEU A 8 56.75 69.14 5.34
CA LEU A 8 56.57 68.20 6.43
C LEU A 8 55.69 68.74 7.57
N GLY A 9 54.99 67.84 8.26
CA GLY A 9 54.45 68.07 9.59
C GLY A 9 54.12 66.74 10.27
N GLY A 10 55.00 66.28 11.14
CA GLY A 10 54.75 65.12 12.00
C GLY A 10 54.11 65.53 13.32
N ALA A 11 53.13 64.75 13.80
CA ALA A 11 52.84 64.52 15.22
C ALA A 11 51.79 63.40 15.39
N HIS A 12 52.18 62.37 16.16
CA HIS A 12 51.39 61.60 17.14
C HIS A 12 49.87 61.37 16.92
N GLU A 13 49.44 60.13 16.62
CA GLU A 13 49.04 59.06 17.57
C GLU A 13 48.37 57.88 16.81
N PRO A 14 48.46 56.62 17.31
CA PRO A 14 48.17 55.44 16.50
C PRO A 14 46.73 54.92 16.65
N ARG A 15 46.08 54.63 15.51
CA ARG A 15 44.92 53.72 15.44
C ARG A 15 45.36 52.36 14.92
N THR A 16 45.30 51.37 15.82
CA THR A 16 44.91 49.97 15.65
C THR A 16 45.12 49.32 14.27
N LEU A 17 46.07 48.36 14.21
CA LEU A 17 45.90 47.06 13.55
C LEU A 17 47.16 46.19 13.71
N ARG A 18 46.98 45.00 14.30
CA ARG A 18 47.64 43.69 14.04
C ARG A 18 47.98 42.96 15.35
N ALA A 19 47.25 41.88 15.58
CA ALA A 19 47.81 40.68 16.17
C ALA A 19 47.35 39.50 15.30
N GLY A 20 48.29 38.91 14.58
CA GLY A 20 48.15 37.58 14.01
C GLY A 20 48.53 36.53 15.06
N GLY A 21 47.95 35.34 14.94
CA GLY A 21 48.25 34.19 15.78
C GLY A 21 47.20 33.11 15.61
N GLU A 22 47.40 32.25 14.61
CA GLU A 22 46.62 31.05 14.31
C GLU A 22 46.53 30.06 15.49
N ARG A 23 45.40 29.35 15.57
CA ARG A 23 45.39 27.89 15.65
C ARG A 23 44.06 27.32 15.13
N ASP A 24 44.19 26.38 14.21
CA ASP A 24 43.17 25.56 13.55
C ASP A 24 42.14 24.95 14.51
N ASP A 25 40.88 24.86 14.07
CA ASP A 25 40.28 23.58 13.69
C ASP A 25 38.84 23.77 13.15
N SER A 26 38.66 23.39 11.88
CA SER A 26 37.46 22.86 11.23
C SER A 26 36.06 23.33 11.69
N GLU A 27 35.39 24.13 10.86
CA GLU A 27 33.93 24.09 10.77
C GLU A 27 33.49 24.01 9.31
N LYS A 28 33.17 22.77 8.90
CA LYS A 28 32.54 22.45 7.64
C LYS A 28 31.11 23.00 7.70
N SER A 29 30.85 24.05 6.93
CA SER A 29 29.54 24.69 6.71
C SER A 29 28.39 23.67 6.67
N ALA A 30 27.57 23.67 7.73
CA ALA A 30 26.25 23.06 7.75
C ALA A 30 25.20 24.13 7.33
N PRO A 31 24.16 23.79 6.56
CA PRO A 31 23.15 24.76 6.16
C PRO A 31 22.35 25.27 7.38
N PRO A 32 21.80 26.50 7.32
CA PRO A 32 21.18 27.14 8.47
C PRO A 32 19.95 26.37 8.97
N ARG A 33 19.96 25.97 10.25
CA ARG A 33 18.76 25.49 10.94
C ARG A 33 17.75 26.65 10.98
N ARG A 34 16.57 26.44 10.39
CA ARG A 34 15.39 27.27 10.71
C ARG A 34 14.92 26.84 12.08
N ASP A 35 15.20 27.65 13.10
CA ASP A 35 14.50 27.55 14.38
C ASP A 35 13.09 28.08 14.19
N VAL A 36 12.17 27.20 13.80
CA VAL A 36 10.73 27.48 13.92
C VAL A 36 10.40 27.30 15.40
N HIS A 37 10.25 28.41 16.12
CA HIS A 37 9.61 28.41 17.44
C HIS A 37 8.12 28.04 17.26
N ASN A 38 7.81 26.75 17.21
CA ASN A 38 6.47 26.28 17.54
C ASN A 38 6.38 26.28 19.06
N THR A 39 5.65 27.25 19.62
CA THR A 39 5.31 27.29 21.05
C THR A 39 4.28 26.22 21.37
N GLU A 40 4.73 24.97 21.53
CA GLU A 40 3.93 23.94 22.18
C GLU A 40 3.93 24.22 23.69
N SER A 41 2.78 24.62 24.24
CA SER A 41 2.61 24.79 25.68
C SER A 41 2.04 23.51 26.28
N ALA A 42 2.90 22.68 26.88
CA ALA A 42 2.47 21.61 27.76
C ALA A 42 2.17 22.20 29.15
N THR A 43 0.93 22.06 29.63
CA THR A 43 0.55 22.40 31.00
C THR A 43 0.50 21.13 31.84
N PHE A 44 1.23 21.12 32.96
CA PHE A 44 1.22 20.02 33.93
C PHE A 44 0.11 20.26 34.96
N ASP A 45 -0.90 19.40 35.00
CA ASP A 45 -1.79 19.24 36.15
C ASP A 45 -1.59 17.85 36.76
N LYS A 46 -1.66 17.75 38.09
CA LYS A 46 -1.38 16.59 38.93
C LYS A 46 -2.31 15.38 38.70
N THR A 47 -3.20 15.42 37.72
CA THR A 47 -4.22 14.37 37.49
C THR A 47 -4.10 13.65 36.15
N GLY A 48 -3.09 13.93 35.31
CA GLY A 48 -2.83 13.12 34.12
C GLY A 48 -2.28 13.90 32.92
N PHE A 49 -1.58 13.18 32.05
CA PHE A 49 -1.03 13.67 30.79
C PHE A 49 -2.13 13.83 29.74
N ASN A 50 -2.51 15.06 29.40
CA ASN A 50 -3.41 15.35 28.28
C ASN A 50 -2.61 15.87 27.09
N LEU A 51 -2.39 15.01 26.10
CA LEU A 51 -1.84 15.40 24.80
C LEU A 51 -2.99 15.97 23.95
N THR A 52 -3.02 17.29 23.77
CA THR A 52 -3.94 17.91 22.80
C THR A 52 -3.28 17.87 21.44
N ALA A 53 -3.40 16.75 20.72
CA ALA A 53 -2.97 16.69 19.34
C ALA A 53 -3.93 17.51 18.48
N THR A 54 -3.48 18.64 17.95
CA THR A 54 -4.18 19.31 16.85
C THR A 54 -4.09 18.35 15.66
N THR A 55 -5.20 17.69 15.32
CA THR A 55 -5.28 16.89 14.10
C THR A 55 -5.04 17.81 12.90
N ALA A 56 -3.81 17.88 12.41
CA ALA A 56 -3.56 18.27 11.04
C ALA A 56 -4.33 17.26 10.17
N ALA A 57 -5.38 17.72 9.50
CA ALA A 57 -6.15 16.86 8.61
C ALA A 57 -5.17 16.25 7.60
N LEU A 58 -5.02 14.92 7.66
CA LEU A 58 -4.25 14.18 6.68
C LEU A 58 -5.00 14.32 5.35
N SER A 59 -4.56 15.25 4.50
CA SER A 59 -5.12 15.36 3.16
C SER A 59 -4.66 14.14 2.37
N VAL A 60 -5.50 13.11 2.31
CA VAL A 60 -5.25 11.99 1.40
C VAL A 60 -5.33 12.55 -0.01
N PRO A 61 -4.24 12.56 -0.79
CA PRO A 61 -4.31 13.04 -2.16
C PRO A 61 -5.35 12.20 -2.91
N THR A 62 -6.24 12.83 -3.67
CA THR A 62 -7.19 12.09 -4.49
C THR A 62 -6.43 11.40 -5.62
N PRO A 63 -6.76 10.14 -5.97
CA PRO A 63 -6.22 9.48 -7.16
C PRO A 63 -6.43 10.38 -8.38
N ILE A 64 -5.39 10.50 -9.22
CA ILE A 64 -5.47 11.29 -10.46
C ILE A 64 -5.75 10.33 -11.60
N PRO A 65 -6.90 10.42 -12.28
CA PRO A 65 -7.20 9.56 -13.41
C PRO A 65 -6.34 9.93 -14.63
N SER A 66 -5.74 8.93 -15.29
CA SER A 66 -4.88 9.13 -16.47
C SER A 66 -5.61 8.88 -17.79
N VAL A 67 -6.46 7.85 -17.85
CA VAL A 67 -7.36 7.56 -18.97
C VAL A 67 -8.78 7.40 -18.44
N ARG A 68 -9.78 7.88 -19.20
CA ARG A 68 -11.21 7.70 -18.88
C ARG A 68 -12.03 7.55 -20.14
N LEU A 69 -12.92 6.55 -20.14
CA LEU A 69 -13.92 6.33 -21.17
C LEU A 69 -15.07 7.33 -21.04
N ASN A 70 -15.35 8.04 -22.13
CA ASN A 70 -16.63 8.69 -22.37
C ASN A 70 -17.45 7.79 -23.29
N THR A 71 -18.52 7.19 -22.78
CA THR A 71 -19.27 6.19 -23.54
C THR A 71 -20.00 6.79 -24.75
N ALA A 72 -20.29 8.09 -24.74
CA ALA A 72 -20.96 8.79 -25.84
C ALA A 72 -19.99 9.28 -26.91
N ASP A 73 -18.71 9.44 -26.59
CA ASP A 73 -17.65 9.87 -27.49
C ASP A 73 -16.34 9.17 -27.14
N ILE A 74 -16.01 8.15 -27.93
CA ILE A 74 -14.82 7.31 -27.73
C ILE A 74 -13.59 7.83 -28.50
N SER A 75 -13.60 9.07 -28.99
CA SER A 75 -12.51 9.63 -29.81
C SER A 75 -11.15 9.69 -29.11
N ASN A 76 -11.11 9.62 -27.78
CA ASN A 76 -9.88 9.50 -27.00
C ASN A 76 -9.33 8.08 -26.91
N PHE A 77 -10.05 7.09 -27.45
CA PHE A 77 -9.60 5.71 -27.61
C PHE A 77 -9.32 5.40 -29.08
N ILE A 78 -8.44 4.43 -29.30
CA ILE A 78 -8.08 3.90 -30.60
C ILE A 78 -8.71 2.51 -30.73
N GLN A 79 -9.40 2.28 -31.84
CA GLN A 79 -10.01 1.00 -32.17
C GLN A 79 -8.94 -0.08 -32.41
N ILE A 80 -9.22 -1.26 -31.89
CA ILE A 80 -8.53 -2.52 -32.15
C ILE A 80 -9.50 -3.39 -32.92
N GLY A 81 -9.03 -4.09 -33.96
CA GLY A 81 -9.91 -4.91 -34.78
C GLY A 81 -10.70 -4.10 -35.80
N ASN A 82 -11.52 -4.80 -36.59
CA ASN A 82 -12.21 -4.22 -37.73
C ASN A 82 -13.68 -3.89 -37.46
N GLN A 83 -14.24 -4.40 -36.35
CA GLN A 83 -15.66 -4.27 -36.01
C GLN A 83 -15.83 -3.06 -35.09
N PRO A 84 -16.34 -1.92 -35.60
CA PRO A 84 -16.31 -0.67 -34.86
C PRO A 84 -17.11 -0.76 -33.57
N ALA A 85 -16.51 -0.29 -32.48
CA ALA A 85 -17.22 -0.06 -31.23
C ALA A 85 -18.41 0.89 -31.46
N GLN A 86 -19.51 0.66 -30.74
CA GLN A 86 -20.73 1.45 -30.85
C GLN A 86 -20.91 2.29 -29.57
N PRO A 87 -20.58 3.60 -29.60
CA PRO A 87 -20.82 4.52 -28.48
C PRO A 87 -22.30 4.65 -28.16
N GLY A 88 -22.60 4.91 -26.88
CA GLY A 88 -23.95 5.06 -26.37
C GLY A 88 -24.01 5.96 -25.14
N PRO A 89 -25.22 6.37 -24.71
CA PRO A 89 -25.38 7.34 -23.63
C PRO A 89 -24.84 6.87 -22.28
N THR A 90 -24.82 5.55 -22.04
CA THR A 90 -24.38 4.95 -20.77
C THR A 90 -23.38 3.82 -20.94
N SER A 91 -23.12 3.37 -22.17
CA SER A 91 -22.25 2.23 -22.44
C SER A 91 -21.75 2.24 -23.87
N VAL A 92 -20.58 1.65 -24.08
CA VAL A 92 -20.08 1.27 -25.40
C VAL A 92 -20.41 -0.21 -25.63
N LEU A 93 -21.02 -0.54 -26.77
CA LEU A 93 -21.19 -1.92 -27.21
C LEU A 93 -19.99 -2.33 -28.06
N LEU A 94 -19.35 -3.42 -27.66
CA LEU A 94 -18.33 -4.13 -28.41
C LEU A 94 -18.92 -5.43 -28.92
N GLY A 95 -18.62 -5.74 -30.18
CA GLY A 95 -19.03 -6.99 -30.82
C GLY A 95 -17.90 -7.49 -31.67
N ASP A 96 -17.57 -8.76 -31.49
CA ASP A 96 -16.51 -9.43 -32.22
C ASP A 96 -17.08 -10.72 -32.81
N THR A 97 -17.16 -10.77 -34.13
CA THR A 97 -17.75 -11.87 -34.89
C THR A 97 -16.73 -12.65 -35.70
N ASP A 98 -15.50 -12.16 -35.80
CA ASP A 98 -14.50 -12.71 -36.70
C ASP A 98 -13.50 -13.53 -35.89
N VAL A 99 -13.55 -14.86 -36.04
CA VAL A 99 -12.62 -15.73 -35.32
C VAL A 99 -11.19 -15.45 -35.77
N GLY A 100 -10.29 -15.19 -34.84
CA GLY A 100 -8.86 -15.00 -35.11
C GLY A 100 -8.35 -13.56 -35.08
N ASP A 101 -9.18 -12.58 -34.71
CA ASP A 101 -8.72 -11.22 -34.42
C ASP A 101 -8.96 -10.82 -32.95
N VAL A 102 -8.86 -9.51 -32.69
CA VAL A 102 -9.12 -8.92 -31.38
C VAL A 102 -9.90 -7.64 -31.65
N ASN A 103 -11.08 -7.49 -31.07
CA ASN A 103 -11.86 -6.28 -31.19
C ASN A 103 -11.99 -5.52 -29.87
N GLY A 104 -11.62 -4.25 -29.84
CA GLY A 104 -11.63 -3.50 -28.58
C GLY A 104 -11.17 -2.07 -28.71
N LEU A 105 -10.89 -1.46 -27.56
CA LEU A 105 -10.43 -0.09 -27.45
C LEU A 105 -9.17 -0.04 -26.58
N TYR A 106 -8.20 0.78 -26.99
CA TYR A 106 -7.07 1.14 -26.14
C TYR A 106 -6.83 2.64 -26.13
N ALA A 107 -6.20 3.13 -25.07
CA ALA A 107 -5.68 4.48 -24.99
C ALA A 107 -4.24 4.44 -24.49
N ASN A 108 -3.43 5.38 -24.97
CA ASN A 108 -2.08 5.57 -24.44
C ASN A 108 -2.18 6.09 -23.01
N ASP A 109 -1.42 5.48 -22.10
CA ASP A 109 -1.39 5.85 -20.69
C ASP A 109 0.05 5.84 -20.18
N ALA A 110 0.62 7.03 -19.98
CA ALA A 110 1.98 7.16 -19.46
C ALA A 110 2.12 6.56 -18.04
N GLY A 111 1.04 6.50 -17.26
CA GLY A 111 1.01 5.88 -15.94
C GLY A 111 1.18 4.37 -15.95
N ALA A 112 0.98 3.71 -17.11
CA ALA A 112 1.17 2.27 -17.27
C ALA A 112 2.65 1.88 -17.40
N ALA A 113 3.55 2.85 -17.60
CA ALA A 113 4.98 2.60 -17.74
C ALA A 113 5.58 1.89 -16.51
N PRO A 114 6.73 1.20 -16.64
CA PRO A 114 7.43 0.61 -15.50
C PRO A 114 7.79 1.63 -14.40
N GLY A 115 7.72 1.19 -13.14
CA GLY A 115 8.11 2.02 -11.98
C GLY A 115 6.96 2.75 -11.28
N THR A 116 5.75 2.75 -11.84
CA THR A 116 4.56 3.34 -11.21
C THR A 116 3.50 2.30 -10.91
N ASN A 117 2.80 2.48 -9.79
CA ASN A 117 1.56 1.76 -9.54
C ASN A 117 0.47 2.37 -10.43
N LEU A 118 -0.35 1.54 -11.03
CA LEU A 118 -1.52 1.97 -11.78
C LEU A 118 -2.69 1.05 -11.48
N ASP A 119 -3.81 1.65 -11.11
CA ASP A 119 -5.09 0.96 -11.01
C ASP A 119 -5.86 1.16 -12.32
N LEU A 120 -6.51 0.11 -12.77
CA LEU A 120 -7.49 0.11 -13.86
C LEU A 120 -8.81 -0.36 -13.27
N PHE A 121 -9.84 0.45 -13.45
CA PHE A 121 -11.22 0.11 -13.14
C PHE A 121 -12.02 -0.06 -14.42
N VAL A 122 -12.88 -1.08 -14.46
CA VAL A 122 -13.84 -1.29 -15.55
C VAL A 122 -15.17 -1.81 -15.00
N GLU A 123 -16.27 -1.35 -15.59
CA GLU A 123 -17.61 -1.90 -15.45
C GLU A 123 -18.04 -2.48 -16.81
N PHE A 124 -18.34 -3.78 -16.84
CA PHE A 124 -18.71 -4.48 -18.06
C PHE A 124 -19.72 -5.60 -17.81
N GLN A 125 -20.32 -6.08 -18.90
CA GLN A 125 -21.10 -7.30 -18.95
C GLN A 125 -20.88 -7.98 -20.30
N VAL A 126 -20.51 -9.25 -20.30
CA VAL A 126 -20.45 -10.04 -21.54
C VAL A 126 -21.86 -10.52 -21.85
N MET A 127 -22.36 -10.16 -23.03
CA MET A 127 -23.72 -10.43 -23.49
C MET A 127 -23.83 -11.75 -24.25
N ALA A 128 -22.79 -12.10 -25.00
CA ALA A 128 -22.72 -13.34 -25.79
C ALA A 128 -21.28 -13.77 -25.97
N PHE A 129 -21.05 -15.08 -26.03
CA PHE A 129 -19.77 -15.71 -26.34
C PHE A 129 -20.02 -17.11 -26.91
N SER A 130 -19.15 -17.61 -27.80
CA SER A 130 -19.34 -18.93 -28.43
C SER A 130 -18.41 -20.03 -27.94
N VAL A 131 -17.49 -19.73 -27.02
CA VAL A 131 -16.49 -20.70 -26.56
C VAL A 131 -16.91 -21.38 -25.26
N ASN A 132 -16.73 -22.70 -25.21
CA ASN A 132 -16.87 -23.52 -24.01
C ASN A 132 -15.56 -24.30 -23.82
N GLY A 133 -14.88 -24.08 -22.69
CA GLY A 133 -13.68 -24.80 -22.27
C GLY A 133 -12.42 -23.95 -22.06
N VAL A 134 -12.41 -22.67 -22.48
CA VAL A 134 -11.22 -21.77 -22.52
C VAL A 134 -11.61 -20.29 -22.37
N ASP A 135 -10.73 -19.34 -22.76
CA ASP A 135 -10.98 -17.89 -22.69
C ASP A 135 -12.29 -17.55 -23.41
N ALA A 136 -13.22 -16.94 -22.67
CA ALA A 136 -14.55 -16.59 -23.15
C ALA A 136 -14.57 -15.21 -23.85
N GLY A 137 -13.39 -14.67 -24.12
CA GLY A 137 -13.20 -13.64 -25.11
C GLY A 137 -13.42 -12.24 -24.61
N PHE A 138 -13.35 -11.94 -23.30
CA PHE A 138 -13.28 -10.54 -22.83
C PHE A 138 -12.07 -10.32 -21.93
N ARG A 139 -11.30 -9.27 -22.21
CA ARG A 139 -10.03 -8.97 -21.55
C ARG A 139 -9.90 -7.51 -21.16
N VAL A 140 -9.07 -7.32 -20.14
CA VAL A 140 -8.69 -6.00 -19.60
C VAL A 140 -7.19 -6.01 -19.36
N ILE A 141 -6.50 -4.98 -19.83
CA ILE A 141 -5.04 -4.99 -19.95
C ILE A 141 -4.44 -3.66 -19.51
N ILE A 142 -3.42 -3.73 -18.64
CA ILE A 142 -2.45 -2.64 -18.44
C ILE A 142 -1.13 -3.09 -19.10
N ASN A 143 -0.78 -2.48 -20.22
CA ASN A 143 0.42 -2.78 -20.99
C ASN A 143 1.53 -1.79 -20.64
N ASP A 144 2.68 -2.28 -20.19
CA ASP A 144 3.79 -1.41 -19.80
C ASP A 144 4.53 -0.78 -20.99
N GLY A 145 4.24 -1.25 -22.20
CA GLY A 145 4.83 -0.76 -23.44
C GLY A 145 6.25 -1.24 -23.72
N VAL A 146 6.85 -2.00 -22.79
CA VAL A 146 8.26 -2.39 -22.81
C VAL A 146 8.38 -3.91 -22.91
N THR A 147 7.88 -4.65 -21.92
CA THR A 147 8.08 -6.10 -21.79
C THR A 147 6.87 -6.87 -21.28
N ARG A 148 5.95 -6.25 -20.53
CA ARG A 148 4.96 -6.96 -19.72
C ARG A 148 3.58 -6.32 -19.81
N SER A 149 2.57 -7.17 -19.67
CA SER A 149 1.17 -6.76 -19.55
C SER A 149 0.53 -7.43 -18.34
N ALA A 150 -0.13 -6.63 -17.50
CA ALA A 150 -1.09 -7.17 -16.54
C ALA A 150 -2.39 -7.43 -17.29
N VAL A 151 -2.73 -8.71 -17.49
CA VAL A 151 -3.88 -9.14 -18.29
C VAL A 151 -4.85 -9.88 -17.38
N VAL A 152 -6.09 -9.40 -17.36
CA VAL A 152 -7.24 -10.12 -16.79
C VAL A 152 -8.10 -10.62 -17.93
N ALA A 153 -8.50 -11.89 -17.86
CA ALA A 153 -9.36 -12.54 -18.84
C ALA A 153 -10.59 -13.16 -18.17
N CYS A 154 -11.70 -13.15 -18.89
CA CYS A 154 -12.92 -13.89 -18.56
C CYS A 154 -12.84 -15.26 -19.23
N LEU A 155 -12.98 -16.35 -18.48
CA LEU A 155 -12.93 -17.72 -19.01
C LEU A 155 -14.26 -18.45 -18.75
N ASP A 156 -14.60 -19.39 -19.62
CA ASP A 156 -15.63 -20.39 -19.40
C ASP A 156 -15.03 -21.80 -19.42
N ILE A 157 -14.86 -22.39 -18.23
CA ILE A 157 -14.26 -23.70 -18.05
C ILE A 157 -15.38 -24.71 -17.81
N ASN A 158 -15.82 -25.40 -18.87
CA ASN A 158 -16.87 -26.41 -18.82
C ASN A 158 -18.18 -25.89 -18.18
N GLY A 159 -18.60 -24.66 -18.51
CA GLY A 159 -19.78 -24.00 -17.96
C GLY A 159 -19.53 -23.22 -16.67
N GLN A 160 -18.32 -23.30 -16.09
CA GLN A 160 -17.92 -22.45 -14.97
C GLN A 160 -17.24 -21.18 -15.45
N LYS A 161 -17.91 -20.06 -15.21
CA LYS A 161 -17.37 -18.73 -15.48
C LYS A 161 -16.38 -18.31 -14.40
N VAL A 162 -15.19 -17.90 -14.82
CA VAL A 162 -14.14 -17.40 -13.93
C VAL A 162 -13.53 -16.12 -14.49
N ILE A 163 -12.94 -15.31 -13.60
CA ILE A 163 -12.03 -14.23 -13.95
C ILE A 163 -10.63 -14.65 -13.52
N ALA A 164 -9.62 -14.46 -14.38
CA ALA A 164 -8.27 -14.93 -14.12
C ALA A 164 -7.18 -13.95 -14.57
N LEU A 165 -6.02 -14.03 -13.92
CA LEU A 165 -4.79 -13.36 -14.36
C LEU A 165 -4.05 -14.25 -15.36
N ALA A 166 -3.61 -13.66 -16.48
CA ALA A 166 -2.89 -14.38 -17.51
C ALA A 166 -1.37 -14.34 -17.31
N ALA A 167 -0.74 -15.49 -17.50
CA ALA A 167 0.68 -15.72 -17.62
C ALA A 167 1.08 -15.84 -19.12
N PRO A 168 2.38 -15.98 -19.46
CA PRO A 168 2.78 -16.28 -20.82
C PRO A 168 2.25 -17.63 -21.29
N GLY A 169 1.48 -17.64 -22.37
CA GLY A 169 0.93 -18.85 -22.95
C GLY A 169 -0.15 -18.53 -23.99
N PRO A 170 -0.64 -19.56 -24.71
CA PRO A 170 -1.74 -19.39 -25.63
C PRO A 170 -3.07 -19.22 -24.86
N ALA A 171 -3.98 -18.44 -25.43
CA ALA A 171 -5.26 -18.11 -24.80
C ALA A 171 -6.18 -19.33 -24.59
N ASN A 172 -5.98 -20.39 -25.39
CA ASN A 172 -6.78 -21.61 -25.36
C ASN A 172 -6.24 -22.67 -24.40
N ASP A 173 -5.23 -22.33 -23.61
CA ASP A 173 -4.67 -23.22 -22.61
C ASP A 173 -5.00 -22.70 -21.22
N ILE A 174 -5.67 -23.52 -20.42
CA ILE A 174 -6.02 -23.17 -19.05
C ILE A 174 -4.77 -22.94 -18.17
N ALA A 175 -3.64 -23.55 -18.51
CA ALA A 175 -2.37 -23.33 -17.81
C ALA A 175 -1.85 -21.89 -17.92
N THR A 176 -2.31 -21.15 -18.94
CA THR A 176 -2.06 -19.70 -19.10
C THR A 176 -2.69 -18.89 -17.97
N TYR A 177 -3.63 -19.45 -17.21
CA TYR A 177 -4.41 -18.74 -16.20
C TYR A 177 -4.22 -19.34 -14.80
N PRO A 178 -3.02 -19.20 -14.20
CA PRO A 178 -2.66 -19.89 -12.96
C PRO A 178 -3.42 -19.39 -11.72
N LEU A 179 -4.02 -18.19 -11.80
CA LEU A 179 -4.74 -17.57 -10.69
C LEU A 179 -6.11 -17.12 -11.18
N SER A 180 -7.17 -17.75 -10.67
CA SER A 180 -8.55 -17.48 -11.08
C SER A 180 -9.52 -17.49 -9.89
N VAL A 181 -10.68 -16.88 -10.10
CA VAL A 181 -11.80 -16.89 -9.16
C VAL A 181 -13.11 -17.07 -9.91
N ALA A 182 -14.00 -17.90 -9.37
CA ALA A 182 -15.34 -18.10 -9.92
C ALA A 182 -16.13 -16.78 -9.88
N HIS A 183 -16.63 -16.37 -11.03
CA HIS A 183 -17.42 -15.14 -11.17
C HIS A 183 -18.27 -15.16 -12.44
N ASP A 184 -19.57 -14.90 -12.30
CA ASP A 184 -20.52 -14.87 -13.42
C ASP A 184 -20.49 -13.50 -14.13
N TRP A 185 -19.48 -13.31 -14.98
CA TRP A 185 -19.28 -12.08 -15.76
C TRP A 185 -20.32 -11.85 -16.87
N ALA A 186 -21.27 -12.78 -17.05
CA ALA A 186 -22.47 -12.55 -17.87
C ALA A 186 -23.50 -11.63 -17.17
N ARG A 187 -23.23 -11.26 -15.92
CA ARG A 187 -23.94 -10.21 -15.17
C ARG A 187 -23.06 -8.95 -15.10
N PRO A 188 -23.66 -7.78 -14.85
CA PRO A 188 -22.90 -6.55 -14.59
C PRO A 188 -21.81 -6.77 -13.55
N THR A 189 -20.58 -6.47 -13.95
CA THR A 189 -19.36 -6.77 -13.19
C THR A 189 -18.48 -5.53 -13.13
N THR A 190 -18.03 -5.17 -11.93
CA THR A 190 -16.93 -4.23 -11.77
C THR A 190 -15.65 -4.97 -11.42
N LEU A 191 -14.54 -4.53 -12.01
CA LEU A 191 -13.22 -5.12 -11.81
C LEU A 191 -12.22 -4.00 -11.53
N LYS A 192 -11.41 -4.19 -10.48
CA LYS A 192 -10.25 -3.34 -10.20
C LYS A 192 -8.97 -4.16 -10.31
N LEU A 193 -8.18 -3.86 -11.34
CA LEU A 193 -6.86 -4.43 -11.61
C LEU A 193 -5.80 -3.43 -11.16
N ARG A 194 -4.72 -3.90 -10.53
CA ARG A 194 -3.52 -3.12 -10.27
C ARG A 194 -2.33 -3.72 -10.99
N ARG A 195 -1.58 -2.86 -11.68
CA ARG A 195 -0.17 -3.12 -11.99
C ARG A 195 0.68 -2.41 -10.94
N TRP A 196 1.50 -3.17 -10.25
CA TRP A 196 2.43 -2.63 -9.25
C TRP A 196 3.67 -2.04 -9.93
N ALA A 197 4.36 -1.14 -9.24
CA ALA A 197 5.58 -0.49 -9.71
C ALA A 197 6.71 -1.48 -10.02
N ASN A 198 6.75 -2.61 -9.31
CA ASN A 198 7.67 -3.73 -9.57
C ASN A 198 7.26 -4.60 -10.78
N GLY A 199 6.10 -4.33 -11.38
CA GLY A 199 5.53 -5.03 -12.52
C GLY A 199 4.61 -6.21 -12.17
N ASP A 200 4.30 -6.45 -10.90
CA ASP A 200 3.32 -7.48 -10.51
C ASP A 200 1.92 -7.07 -10.97
N ALA A 201 1.05 -8.06 -11.21
CA ALA A 201 -0.35 -7.86 -11.57
C ALA A 201 -1.26 -8.41 -10.46
N GLU A 202 -2.26 -7.63 -10.04
CA GLU A 202 -3.18 -8.03 -8.97
C GLU A 202 -4.62 -7.66 -9.28
N ILE A 203 -5.55 -8.59 -9.08
CA ILE A 203 -6.97 -8.25 -9.03
C ILE A 203 -7.28 -7.82 -7.59
N LEU A 204 -7.48 -6.52 -7.41
CA LEU A 204 -7.76 -5.92 -6.10
C LEU A 204 -9.20 -6.14 -5.67
N ALA A 205 -10.14 -6.10 -6.62
CA ALA A 205 -11.55 -6.27 -6.32
C ALA A 205 -12.34 -6.73 -7.54
N ILE A 206 -13.36 -7.55 -7.29
CA ILE A 206 -14.46 -7.84 -8.21
C ILE A 206 -15.76 -7.49 -7.48
N ASN A 207 -16.61 -6.64 -8.07
CA ASN A 207 -17.82 -6.13 -7.44
C ASN A 207 -17.56 -5.49 -6.05
N GLY A 208 -16.43 -4.80 -5.92
CA GLY A 208 -16.00 -4.16 -4.67
C GLY A 208 -15.47 -5.13 -3.59
N VAL A 209 -15.40 -6.43 -3.87
CA VAL A 209 -14.92 -7.45 -2.94
C VAL A 209 -13.53 -7.93 -3.35
N ALA A 210 -12.59 -7.93 -2.41
CA ALA A 210 -11.25 -8.46 -2.64
C ALA A 210 -11.31 -10.00 -2.83
N PRO A 211 -10.65 -10.56 -3.85
CA PRO A 211 -10.59 -12.01 -4.03
C PRO A 211 -9.98 -12.73 -2.82
N ASN A 212 -10.59 -13.85 -2.43
CA ASN A 212 -10.05 -14.77 -1.43
C ASN A 212 -10.06 -16.20 -2.00
N PRO A 213 -8.88 -16.80 -2.31
CA PRO A 213 -7.54 -16.29 -2.03
C PRO A 213 -7.14 -15.06 -2.87
N ARG A 214 -6.13 -14.33 -2.40
CA ARG A 214 -5.57 -13.17 -3.09
C ARG A 214 -5.05 -13.55 -4.48
N LEU A 215 -5.43 -12.79 -5.50
CA LEU A 215 -4.98 -12.99 -6.87
C LEU A 215 -3.86 -12.01 -7.23
N LEU A 216 -2.62 -12.36 -6.87
CA LEU A 216 -1.40 -11.61 -7.20
C LEU A 216 -0.48 -12.49 -8.05
N LEU A 217 -0.19 -12.06 -9.27
CA LEU A 217 0.78 -12.68 -10.16
C LEU A 217 2.07 -11.85 -10.20
N ALA A 218 3.18 -12.45 -9.80
CA ALA A 218 4.46 -11.77 -9.75
C ALA A 218 5.00 -11.47 -11.16
N SER A 219 5.76 -10.38 -11.28
CA SER A 219 6.12 -9.75 -12.56
C SER A 219 6.89 -10.63 -13.54
N GLN A 220 7.62 -11.65 -13.07
CA GLN A 220 8.28 -12.62 -13.94
C GLN A 220 7.32 -13.66 -14.56
N LEU A 221 6.10 -13.75 -14.05
CA LEU A 221 5.07 -14.71 -14.49
C LEU A 221 3.91 -14.04 -15.23
N VAL A 222 3.87 -12.70 -15.32
CA VAL A 222 2.82 -12.01 -16.09
C VAL A 222 3.06 -12.14 -17.59
N ALA A 223 2.01 -12.01 -18.38
CA ALA A 223 2.07 -12.06 -19.84
C ALA A 223 3.07 -11.03 -20.43
N GLY A 224 3.62 -11.37 -21.60
CA GLY A 224 4.45 -10.44 -22.37
C GLY A 224 3.64 -9.24 -22.86
N ARG A 225 4.35 -8.19 -23.30
CA ARG A 225 3.70 -6.97 -23.81
C ARG A 225 2.71 -7.29 -24.93
N THR A 226 1.58 -6.60 -24.94
CA THR A 226 0.56 -6.70 -25.99
C THR A 226 0.70 -5.59 -27.02
N ARG A 227 1.28 -4.44 -26.65
CA ARG A 227 1.50 -3.30 -27.56
C ARG A 227 2.86 -2.64 -27.31
N ALA A 228 3.33 -1.92 -28.33
CA ALA A 228 4.42 -0.96 -28.15
C ALA A 228 3.86 0.31 -27.51
N GLY A 229 4.53 0.80 -26.46
CA GLY A 229 4.08 1.99 -25.72
C GLY A 229 3.10 1.68 -24.59
N ALA A 230 3.19 2.45 -23.51
CA ALA A 230 2.41 2.25 -22.30
C ALA A 230 0.93 2.58 -22.56
N SER A 231 0.03 1.66 -22.25
CA SER A 231 -1.38 1.76 -22.61
C SER A 231 -2.29 0.99 -21.68
N ALA A 232 -3.57 1.35 -21.71
CA ALA A 232 -4.65 0.63 -21.07
C ALA A 232 -5.66 0.20 -22.14
N GLU A 233 -6.14 -1.04 -22.05
CA GLU A 233 -6.94 -1.69 -23.10
C GLU A 233 -8.06 -2.53 -22.49
N PHE A 234 -9.18 -2.58 -23.19
CA PHE A 234 -10.25 -3.53 -22.94
C PHE A 234 -10.85 -3.96 -24.26
N GLY A 235 -11.34 -5.19 -24.32
CA GLY A 235 -11.88 -5.68 -25.57
C GLY A 235 -12.36 -7.10 -25.53
N CYS A 236 -13.08 -7.42 -26.58
CA CYS A 236 -13.34 -8.78 -26.98
C CYS A 236 -12.07 -9.39 -27.59
N LEU A 237 -11.79 -10.64 -27.26
CA LEU A 237 -10.75 -11.45 -27.88
C LEU A 237 -11.45 -12.57 -28.66
N SER A 238 -11.38 -12.54 -29.98
CA SER A 238 -12.03 -13.53 -30.83
C SER A 238 -11.13 -14.65 -31.33
N VAL A 239 -9.89 -14.74 -30.85
CA VAL A 239 -8.97 -15.81 -31.27
C VAL A 239 -9.53 -17.23 -31.06
N GLU A 240 -10.54 -17.39 -30.20
CA GLU A 240 -11.20 -18.66 -29.92
C GLU A 240 -12.72 -18.68 -30.17
N GLY A 241 -13.35 -17.54 -30.46
CA GLY A 241 -14.79 -17.49 -30.71
C GLY A 241 -15.36 -16.09 -30.85
N ASN A 242 -16.67 -15.97 -31.04
CA ASN A 242 -17.33 -14.67 -31.01
C ASN A 242 -17.48 -14.18 -29.56
N CYS A 243 -17.52 -12.86 -29.38
CA CYS A 243 -17.80 -12.25 -28.10
C CYS A 243 -18.50 -10.90 -28.29
N SER A 244 -19.51 -10.60 -27.47
CA SER A 244 -20.09 -9.27 -27.38
C SER A 244 -20.19 -8.84 -25.92
N ALA A 245 -19.78 -7.60 -25.65
CA ALA A 245 -19.78 -7.04 -24.31
C ALA A 245 -20.26 -5.58 -24.33
N VAL A 246 -20.92 -5.18 -23.25
CA VAL A 246 -21.20 -3.77 -22.96
C VAL A 246 -20.23 -3.28 -21.90
N VAL A 247 -19.70 -2.08 -22.10
CA VAL A 247 -18.75 -1.44 -21.17
C VAL A 247 -19.33 -0.10 -20.73
N GLY A 248 -19.68 0.01 -19.45
CA GLY A 248 -20.30 1.21 -18.87
C GLY A 248 -19.27 2.22 -18.35
N GLN A 249 -18.17 1.72 -17.79
CA GLN A 249 -17.11 2.57 -17.25
C GLN A 249 -15.76 1.93 -17.52
N PHE A 250 -14.78 2.76 -17.81
CA PHE A 250 -13.39 2.37 -17.85
C PHE A 250 -12.54 3.58 -17.50
N TYR A 251 -11.61 3.43 -16.56
CA TYR A 251 -10.61 4.45 -16.29
C TYR A 251 -9.39 3.85 -15.61
N THR A 252 -8.28 4.55 -15.71
CA THR A 252 -7.06 4.26 -14.96
C THR A 252 -6.77 5.39 -13.99
N GLU A 253 -6.18 5.08 -12.86
CA GLU A 253 -5.80 6.04 -11.83
C GLU A 253 -4.48 5.61 -11.18
N GLN A 254 -3.60 6.57 -10.91
CA GLN A 254 -2.48 6.32 -10.03
C GLN A 254 -3.00 6.34 -8.59
N PRO A 255 -2.78 5.28 -7.80
CA PRO A 255 -3.21 5.27 -6.42
C PRO A 255 -2.51 6.40 -5.67
N ALA A 256 -3.28 7.09 -4.84
CA ALA A 256 -2.80 8.13 -3.96
C ALA A 256 -1.54 7.66 -3.23
N LEU A 257 -0.42 8.34 -3.47
CA LEU A 257 0.75 8.18 -2.62
C LEU A 257 0.31 8.65 -1.23
N THR A 258 0.15 7.71 -0.30
CA THR A 258 0.15 8.06 1.11
C THR A 258 1.59 8.37 1.45
N THR A 259 2.05 9.56 1.08
CA THR A 259 3.19 10.16 1.75
C THR A 259 2.75 10.34 3.19
N LEU A 260 3.02 9.34 4.03
CA LEU A 260 3.44 9.68 5.38
C LEU A 260 4.54 10.71 5.14
N GLY A 261 4.32 11.95 5.59
CA GLY A 261 5.42 12.89 5.71
C GLY A 261 6.57 12.20 6.46
N PRO A 262 7.80 12.76 6.46
CA PRO A 262 8.82 12.27 7.37
C PRO A 262 8.15 12.05 8.73
N LEU A 263 8.17 10.81 9.22
CA LEU A 263 7.77 10.56 10.59
C LEU A 263 8.76 11.38 11.39
N ASP A 264 8.34 12.55 11.86
CA ASP A 264 9.11 13.31 12.81
C ASP A 264 9.27 12.38 14.00
N SER A 265 10.43 11.75 14.10
CA SER A 265 10.82 11.02 15.29
C SER A 265 11.03 12.07 16.35
N TYR A 266 9.97 12.46 17.05
CA TYR A 266 10.09 13.19 18.28
C TYR A 266 10.71 12.22 19.29
N VAL A 267 12.03 12.31 19.44
CA VAL A 267 12.64 11.88 20.69
C VAL A 267 12.07 12.84 21.72
N PHE A 268 11.23 12.35 22.63
CA PHE A 268 10.99 13.06 23.88
C PHE A 268 12.31 13.08 24.66
N ALA A 269 13.20 14.02 24.31
CA ALA A 269 14.32 14.41 25.15
C ALA A 269 13.76 15.35 26.23
N ALA A 270 12.83 14.85 27.04
CA ALA A 270 12.27 15.58 28.16
C ALA A 270 12.87 14.99 29.45
N GLY A 271 13.69 15.78 30.13
CA GLY A 271 13.97 15.55 31.55
C GLY A 271 15.42 15.79 31.94
N GLY A 272 15.68 16.94 32.55
CA GLY A 272 16.95 17.26 33.20
C GLY A 272 17.03 18.73 33.56
N GLY A 273 16.13 19.23 34.42
CA GLY A 273 16.28 20.55 35.00
C GLY A 273 17.35 20.56 36.12
N SER A 274 17.92 21.74 36.42
CA SER A 274 18.73 21.92 37.62
C SER A 274 17.82 21.94 38.85
N SER A 275 18.13 21.11 39.84
CA SER A 275 17.50 21.17 41.16
C SER A 275 18.52 21.67 42.18
N SER A 276 18.20 22.75 42.88
CA SER A 276 19.05 23.31 43.93
C SER A 276 18.25 23.57 45.19
N GLY A 277 18.83 23.18 46.33
CA GLY A 277 18.22 23.35 47.65
C GLY A 277 19.29 23.23 48.74
N GLY A 278 19.54 24.31 49.46
CA GLY A 278 20.66 24.39 50.41
C GLY A 278 22.02 24.41 49.72
N GLY A 279 23.04 23.79 50.33
CA GLY A 279 24.43 23.77 49.82
C GLY A 279 24.70 22.80 48.67
N LEU A 280 23.68 22.26 48.00
CA LEU A 280 23.82 21.26 46.94
C LEU A 280 23.01 21.64 45.69
N SER A 281 23.61 21.41 44.52
CA SER A 281 23.01 21.52 43.19
C SER A 281 23.15 20.19 42.45
N LEU A 282 22.08 19.75 41.80
CA LEU A 282 22.04 18.57 40.96
C LEU A 282 21.75 18.99 39.52
N GLU A 283 22.67 18.68 38.61
CA GLU A 283 22.56 19.00 37.19
C GLU A 283 22.50 17.72 36.36
N GLY A 284 21.58 17.67 35.39
CA GLY A 284 21.56 16.64 34.36
C GLY A 284 21.26 15.22 34.86
N THR A 285 20.24 15.04 35.72
CA THR A 285 19.72 13.69 36.01
C THR A 285 19.23 13.06 34.72
N LEU A 286 20.09 12.28 34.08
CA LEU A 286 19.71 11.34 33.05
C LEU A 286 18.56 10.51 33.61
N GLY A 287 17.54 10.27 32.80
CA GLY A 287 16.48 9.30 33.10
C GLY A 287 17.04 7.89 33.22
N GLU A 288 17.88 7.66 34.23
CA GLU A 288 18.44 6.38 34.58
C GLU A 288 17.36 5.61 35.33
N THR A 289 16.89 4.51 34.74
CA THR A 289 15.89 3.62 35.35
C THR A 289 16.40 2.98 36.65
N SER A 290 17.70 3.04 36.95
CA SER A 290 18.26 2.55 38.21
C SER A 290 17.92 3.43 39.42
N ALA A 291 17.47 4.68 39.21
CA ALA A 291 17.00 5.56 40.29
C ALA A 291 15.58 5.22 40.75
N ALA A 292 14.87 4.29 40.09
CA ALA A 292 13.55 3.84 40.53
C ALA A 292 13.56 3.13 41.90
N VAL A 293 14.74 2.76 42.41
CA VAL A 293 14.96 2.14 43.73
C VAL A 293 15.96 2.97 44.54
N THR A 294 15.88 2.87 45.88
CA THR A 294 16.80 3.56 46.79
C THR A 294 18.26 3.21 46.48
N GLN A 295 19.05 4.19 46.02
CA GLN A 295 20.48 4.01 45.80
C GLN A 295 21.25 4.36 47.08
N SER A 296 22.01 3.39 47.59
CA SER A 296 22.84 3.54 48.80
C SER A 296 24.22 2.92 48.57
N GLY A 297 25.21 3.35 49.37
CA GLY A 297 26.60 2.87 49.27
C GLY A 297 27.64 3.96 49.03
N GLY A 298 27.21 5.21 48.79
CA GLY A 298 28.07 6.40 48.80
C GLY A 298 27.94 7.21 50.10
N ALA A 299 28.52 8.41 50.13
CA ALA A 299 28.39 9.34 51.26
C ALA A 299 26.95 9.84 51.49
N PHE A 300 26.04 9.60 50.54
CA PHE A 300 24.63 9.95 50.60
C PHE A 300 23.76 8.80 50.08
N THR A 301 22.49 8.78 50.49
CA THR A 301 21.44 7.87 50.01
C THR A 301 20.44 8.67 49.19
N LEU A 302 20.08 8.17 48.01
CA LEU A 302 19.06 8.76 47.14
C LEU A 302 17.81 7.87 47.17
N ASP A 303 16.65 8.44 47.55
CA ASP A 303 15.38 7.73 47.61
C ASP A 303 14.42 8.24 46.52
N GLY A 304 14.25 7.44 45.45
CA GLY A 304 13.30 7.68 44.36
C GLY A 304 13.83 8.51 43.18
N GLY A 305 13.55 8.02 41.97
CA GLY A 305 13.78 8.68 40.68
C GLY A 305 12.47 9.19 40.08
N PHE A 306 12.55 10.08 39.10
CA PHE A 306 11.36 10.69 38.47
C PHE A 306 10.46 9.68 37.72
N TRP A 307 10.98 8.48 37.41
CA TRP A 307 10.27 7.39 36.73
C TRP A 307 10.31 6.12 37.58
N ASN A 308 9.22 5.79 38.26
CA ASN A 308 9.09 4.49 38.93
C ASN A 308 8.73 3.42 37.88
N ALA A 309 9.56 2.38 37.75
CA ALA A 309 9.12 1.18 37.06
C ALA A 309 7.98 0.54 37.87
N PRO A 310 6.87 0.11 37.25
CA PRO A 310 5.81 -0.59 37.97
C PRO A 310 6.39 -1.86 38.61
N GLU A 311 6.10 -2.07 39.89
CA GLU A 311 6.52 -3.26 40.62
C GLU A 311 6.07 -4.52 39.87
N ALA A 312 6.98 -5.47 39.67
CA ALA A 312 6.65 -6.74 39.05
C ALA A 312 5.54 -7.44 39.90
N PRO A 313 4.44 -7.90 39.29
CA PRO A 313 3.39 -8.56 40.05
C PRO A 313 3.94 -9.80 40.75
N SER A 314 3.63 -9.94 42.03
CA SER A 314 3.96 -11.13 42.82
C SER A 314 3.47 -12.40 42.10
N PRO A 315 4.28 -13.48 42.04
CA PRO A 315 3.86 -14.70 41.38
C PRO A 315 2.56 -15.22 41.99
N THR A 316 1.56 -15.44 41.14
CA THR A 316 0.27 -16.02 41.53
C THR A 316 0.50 -17.46 42.00
N PRO A 317 0.03 -17.87 43.18
CA PRO A 317 0.18 -19.26 43.63
C PRO A 317 -0.50 -20.20 42.62
N THR A 318 0.23 -21.24 42.20
CA THR A 318 -0.25 -22.22 41.24
C THR A 318 -1.44 -22.98 41.85
N PRO A 319 -2.61 -23.04 41.19
CA PRO A 319 -3.75 -23.78 41.73
C PRO A 319 -3.42 -25.28 41.82
N THR A 320 -3.70 -25.87 42.98
CA THR A 320 -3.53 -27.30 43.22
C THR A 320 -4.48 -28.09 42.31
N PRO A 321 -4.03 -29.13 41.60
CA PRO A 321 -4.89 -29.89 40.70
C PRO A 321 -6.05 -30.53 41.47
N SER A 322 -7.27 -30.31 40.96
CA SER A 322 -8.50 -30.91 41.49
C SER A 322 -8.50 -32.43 41.25
N PRO A 323 -8.97 -33.25 42.21
CA PRO A 323 -9.02 -34.70 42.04
C PRO A 323 -9.91 -35.08 40.85
N THR A 324 -9.39 -35.97 40.01
CA THR A 324 -10.07 -36.47 38.82
C THR A 324 -11.30 -37.31 39.22
N PRO A 325 -12.49 -37.07 38.64
CA PRO A 325 -13.67 -37.87 38.95
C PRO A 325 -13.48 -39.32 38.50
N THR A 326 -13.88 -40.25 39.37
CA THR A 326 -13.81 -41.70 39.14
C THR A 326 -14.81 -42.10 38.04
N PRO A 327 -14.41 -42.94 37.06
CA PRO A 327 -15.31 -43.34 35.97
C PRO A 327 -16.50 -44.16 36.49
N THR A 328 -17.70 -43.76 36.07
CA THR A 328 -18.96 -44.46 36.34
C THR A 328 -19.00 -45.80 35.59
N PRO A 329 -19.42 -46.91 36.22
CA PRO A 329 -19.46 -48.21 35.55
C PRO A 329 -20.47 -48.24 34.39
N THR A 330 -20.02 -48.75 33.24
CA THR A 330 -20.81 -48.94 32.03
C THR A 330 -21.85 -50.03 32.24
N PRO A 331 -23.13 -49.83 31.87
CA PRO A 331 -24.16 -50.87 32.00
C PRO A 331 -23.90 -52.05 31.05
N SER A 332 -24.10 -53.26 31.57
CA SER A 332 -23.94 -54.54 30.85
C SER A 332 -24.97 -54.68 29.71
N PRO A 333 -24.58 -55.23 28.54
CA PRO A 333 -25.50 -55.43 27.43
C PRO A 333 -26.58 -56.48 27.76
N THR A 334 -27.81 -56.17 27.37
CA THR A 334 -29.00 -57.01 27.50
C THR A 334 -28.90 -58.22 26.55
N PRO A 335 -29.22 -59.45 26.98
CA PRO A 335 -29.15 -60.64 26.12
C PRO A 335 -30.18 -60.60 24.97
N ILE A 336 -29.73 -60.96 23.77
CA ILE A 336 -30.55 -61.12 22.57
C ILE A 336 -31.39 -62.41 22.68
N PRO A 337 -32.71 -62.38 22.40
CA PRO A 337 -33.53 -63.57 22.37
C PRO A 337 -33.20 -64.45 21.16
N THR A 338 -33.09 -65.76 21.42
CA THR A 338 -32.78 -66.80 20.44
C THR A 338 -33.98 -67.06 19.52
N PRO A 339 -33.79 -67.20 18.19
CA PRO A 339 -34.90 -67.45 17.28
C PRO A 339 -35.46 -68.88 17.43
N THR A 340 -36.78 -68.97 17.50
CA THR A 340 -37.57 -70.21 17.56
C THR A 340 -37.47 -70.99 16.24
N PRO A 341 -37.20 -72.31 16.25
CA PRO A 341 -37.16 -73.11 15.02
C PRO A 341 -38.56 -73.38 14.46
N THR A 342 -38.69 -73.24 13.14
CA THR A 342 -39.90 -73.53 12.35
C THR A 342 -40.07 -75.05 12.18
N PRO A 343 -41.25 -75.63 12.48
CA PRO A 343 -41.51 -77.05 12.25
C PRO A 343 -41.75 -77.36 10.77
N THR A 344 -41.34 -78.58 10.38
CA THR A 344 -41.38 -79.15 9.02
C THR A 344 -42.76 -79.66 8.63
#